data_AF-A0AA97A273-F1
#
_entry.id   AF-A0AA97A273-F1
#
_cell.length_a   1.000
_cell.length_b   1.000
_cell.length_c   1.000
_cell.angle_alpha   90.00
_cell.angle_beta   90.00
_cell.angle_gamma   90.00
#
_symmetry.space_group_name_H-M   'P 1'
#
loop_
_entity.id
_entity.type
_entity.pdbx_description
1 polymer ?
#
loop_
_entity_poly.entity_id
_entity_poly.type
_entity_poly.pdbx_seq_one_letter_code
_entity_poly.pdbx_strand_id
1 'polypeptide(L)'
;MIKEKCIDDLTIDNKPEGQVPRSAIILAAGFGLRMIPINIDRPKALLSINGERVIERLIRQLREAGVESITVVVGYMKDELTYLKEKYDIILVENADYCESNNLYSLFLVSEKISNTFILPSDIWCRTNPFLSDETDSYYMIYEDWESRKKEYWGAMTGIAYIDHKDGVKLRQSLHAIADSELAKTAFWEEALYDSQSLWIRPKIVPLDSIRQINTFEDLRELDSHSEHLQSEVVDIICQTLQVETKDISGITALKKGMTNRSFLFSCKGEKYIMRIPGEGTDLLIDRQQEAMVYGRLNGKEICDEIIYLNPVNGYKITRFVDSARSCDPNDLSDLKICMSKLRDFHSLELKVEHEFDIFAQIDFYESLRNGNKSTYDDYDQVKKQVFNLSEFIEKHIEKKVLTHIDAIPDNFLIYSKEDQEEIRLIDWEYAGMQDPHVDIAMFCIYSLYNQQEIDRLIDIYFDYNCSEEIRLKIYCYIASCGLLWSNWCEYKHMLGVDFGDYAKKQYDFAREYSSWLITELRKRGIYE
;
A
#
# COMPACT_ATOMS: atom_id res chain seq x y z
N MET A 1 -42.36 -21.64 -21.31
CA MET A 1 -42.58 -23.10 -21.46
C MET A 1 -41.23 -23.82 -21.50
N ILE A 2 -40.63 -24.09 -20.33
CA ILE A 2 -39.58 -25.09 -20.05
C ILE A 2 -39.75 -25.38 -18.54
N LYS A 3 -40.68 -26.28 -18.18
CA LYS A 3 -40.48 -27.67 -17.72
C LYS A 3 -39.87 -27.80 -16.32
N GLU A 4 -40.78 -27.98 -15.36
CA GLU A 4 -40.61 -28.71 -14.10
C GLU A 4 -40.00 -30.11 -14.32
N LYS A 5 -39.13 -30.51 -13.38
CA LYS A 5 -38.70 -31.87 -12.95
C LYS A 5 -37.50 -31.64 -12.01
N CYS A 6 -37.35 -32.24 -10.84
CA CYS A 6 -38.08 -33.21 -10.06
C CYS A 6 -37.70 -32.90 -8.59
N ILE A 7 -38.69 -32.66 -7.75
CA ILE A 7 -38.59 -32.86 -6.30
C ILE A 7 -38.85 -34.35 -6.13
N ASP A 8 -37.94 -35.11 -5.53
CA ASP A 8 -38.25 -36.30 -4.73
C ASP A 8 -37.01 -36.77 -3.95
N ASP A 9 -37.27 -37.04 -2.67
CA ASP A 9 -36.58 -37.96 -1.76
C ASP A 9 -35.15 -37.68 -1.31
N LEU A 10 -35.06 -36.81 -0.29
CA LEU A 10 -34.23 -37.11 0.89
C LEU A 10 -35.14 -37.13 2.12
N THR A 11 -35.48 -38.35 2.51
CA THR A 11 -36.16 -38.69 3.76
C THR A 11 -35.43 -38.07 4.95
N ILE A 12 -36.15 -37.20 5.64
CA ILE A 12 -35.76 -36.63 6.93
C ILE A 12 -35.78 -37.77 7.95
N ASP A 13 -34.59 -38.26 8.30
CA ASP A 13 -34.42 -39.17 9.42
C ASP A 13 -34.65 -38.37 10.71
N ASN A 14 -35.80 -38.63 11.34
CA ASN A 14 -36.20 -38.06 12.61
C ASN A 14 -35.32 -38.60 13.74
N LYS A 15 -34.37 -37.78 14.21
CA LYS A 15 -33.80 -37.87 15.55
C LYS A 15 -34.17 -36.61 16.35
N PRO A 16 -34.80 -36.74 17.53
CA PRO A 16 -34.91 -35.63 18.47
C PRO A 16 -33.63 -35.60 19.32
N GLU A 17 -32.60 -34.89 18.87
CA GLU A 17 -31.32 -34.70 19.59
C GLU A 17 -30.92 -33.22 19.47
N GLY A 18 -30.39 -32.63 20.55
CA GLY A 18 -30.19 -31.18 20.71
C GLY A 18 -29.51 -30.49 19.52
N GLN A 19 -29.82 -29.21 19.31
CA GLN A 19 -29.22 -28.38 18.26
C GLN A 19 -27.71 -28.20 18.50
N VAL A 20 -26.92 -29.20 18.07
CA VAL A 20 -25.46 -29.13 18.08
C VAL A 20 -25.02 -28.16 16.98
N PRO A 21 -24.05 -27.25 17.23
CA PRO A 21 -23.46 -26.41 16.19
C PRO A 21 -22.88 -27.28 15.07
N ARG A 22 -23.38 -27.12 13.84
CA ARG A 22 -22.98 -27.99 12.72
C ARG A 22 -21.91 -27.37 11.84
N SER A 23 -21.81 -26.04 11.84
CA SER A 23 -20.88 -25.34 10.97
C SER A 23 -20.24 -24.11 11.60
N ALA A 24 -19.14 -23.67 10.99
CA ALA A 24 -18.52 -22.39 11.30
C ALA A 24 -18.07 -21.69 10.02
N ILE A 25 -18.09 -20.35 10.06
CA ILE A 25 -17.62 -19.46 9.01
C ILE A 25 -16.55 -18.54 9.62
N ILE A 26 -15.32 -18.67 9.14
CA ILE A 26 -14.19 -17.82 9.54
C ILE A 26 -13.94 -16.79 8.43
N LEU A 27 -13.99 -15.50 8.76
CA LEU A 27 -13.72 -14.40 7.82
C LEU A 27 -12.22 -14.05 7.83
N ALA A 28 -11.52 -14.33 6.73
CA ALA A 28 -10.06 -14.18 6.59
C ALA A 28 -9.64 -13.44 5.31
N ALA A 29 -10.55 -12.73 4.64
CA ALA A 29 -10.26 -12.04 3.39
C ALA A 29 -9.53 -10.69 3.54
N GLY A 30 -9.48 -10.14 4.76
CA GLY A 30 -8.98 -8.78 5.01
C GLY A 30 -7.47 -8.60 4.90
N PHE A 31 -7.06 -7.41 4.46
CA PHE A 31 -5.67 -7.01 4.21
C PHE A 31 -4.81 -6.87 5.49
N GLY A 32 -5.45 -6.52 6.62
CA GLY A 32 -4.76 -6.43 7.91
C GLY A 32 -3.71 -5.31 8.05
N LEU A 33 -3.84 -4.21 7.31
CA LEU A 33 -2.87 -3.09 7.22
C LEU A 33 -2.33 -2.54 8.56
N ARG A 34 -3.07 -2.71 9.67
CA ARG A 34 -2.71 -2.23 11.02
C ARG A 34 -1.63 -3.08 11.73
N MET A 35 -1.14 -4.16 11.13
CA MET A 35 -0.13 -5.07 11.73
C MET A 35 1.24 -5.08 11.03
N ILE A 36 1.45 -4.18 10.08
CA ILE A 36 2.76 -4.02 9.44
C ILE A 36 3.79 -3.59 10.51
N PRO A 37 4.99 -4.19 10.59
CA PRO A 37 5.60 -5.06 9.56
C PRO A 37 5.35 -6.57 9.70
N ILE A 38 4.56 -7.02 10.67
CA ILE A 38 4.42 -8.45 11.01
C ILE A 38 3.71 -9.26 9.90
N ASN A 39 2.70 -8.68 9.25
CA ASN A 39 1.86 -9.37 8.27
C ASN A 39 2.18 -8.97 6.82
N ILE A 40 3.43 -8.57 6.57
CA ILE A 40 3.90 -8.13 5.24
C ILE A 40 3.95 -9.32 4.27
N ASP A 41 4.38 -10.48 4.75
CA ASP A 41 4.62 -11.70 3.97
C ASP A 41 3.66 -12.85 4.33
N ARG A 42 2.72 -12.62 5.25
CA ARG A 42 1.73 -13.61 5.69
C ARG A 42 0.37 -12.98 6.04
N PRO A 43 -0.76 -13.62 5.71
CA PRO A 43 -2.08 -13.16 6.14
C PRO A 43 -2.23 -13.20 7.67
N LYS A 44 -3.01 -12.26 8.24
CA LYS A 44 -3.25 -12.17 9.70
C LYS A 44 -3.73 -13.48 10.34
N ALA A 45 -4.49 -14.27 9.59
CA ALA A 45 -4.94 -15.58 10.03
C ALA A 45 -3.78 -16.51 10.47
N LEU A 46 -2.58 -16.33 9.92
CA LEU A 46 -1.39 -17.15 10.20
C LEU A 46 -0.47 -16.59 11.28
N LEU A 47 -0.90 -15.56 12.02
CA LEU A 47 -0.15 -15.08 13.18
C LEU A 47 -0.03 -16.17 14.24
N SER A 48 1.16 -16.30 14.83
CA SER A 48 1.45 -17.23 15.92
C SER A 48 1.43 -16.51 17.28
N ILE A 49 0.72 -17.08 18.25
CA ILE A 49 0.76 -16.70 19.66
C ILE A 49 1.22 -17.91 20.47
N ASN A 50 2.29 -17.76 21.24
CA ASN A 50 2.95 -18.82 22.01
C ASN A 50 3.25 -20.06 21.15
N GLY A 51 3.65 -19.84 19.89
CA GLY A 51 3.96 -20.89 18.91
C GLY A 51 2.77 -21.60 18.26
N GLU A 52 1.52 -21.18 18.53
CA GLU A 52 0.31 -21.71 17.89
C GLU A 52 -0.29 -20.66 16.94
N ARG A 53 -0.54 -21.05 15.68
CA ARG A 53 -1.22 -20.18 14.70
C ARG A 53 -2.66 -19.92 15.14
N VAL A 54 -3.08 -18.66 15.10
CA VAL A 54 -4.41 -18.22 15.56
C VAL A 54 -5.53 -18.96 14.81
N ILE A 55 -5.47 -19.05 13.47
CA ILE A 55 -6.50 -19.78 12.72
C ILE A 55 -6.52 -21.28 13.05
N GLU A 56 -5.36 -21.91 13.26
CA GLU A 56 -5.28 -23.33 13.62
C GLU A 56 -5.89 -23.57 15.02
N ARG A 57 -5.63 -22.65 15.96
CA ARG A 57 -6.24 -22.65 17.29
C ARG A 57 -7.76 -22.54 17.23
N LEU A 58 -8.27 -21.60 16.44
CA LEU A 58 -9.72 -21.40 16.27
C LEU A 58 -10.38 -22.65 15.66
N ILE A 59 -9.77 -23.22 14.61
CA ILE A 59 -10.24 -24.48 14.00
C ILE A 59 -10.30 -25.57 15.06
N ARG A 60 -9.24 -25.78 15.85
CA ARG A 60 -9.21 -26.79 16.91
C ARG A 60 -10.32 -26.56 17.95
N GLN A 61 -10.50 -25.33 18.42
CA GLN A 61 -11.53 -24.99 19.40
C GLN A 61 -12.96 -25.22 18.86
N LEU A 62 -13.20 -24.90 17.59
CA LEU A 62 -14.48 -25.19 16.93
C LEU A 62 -14.73 -26.70 16.82
N ARG A 63 -13.70 -27.49 16.46
CA ARG A 63 -13.80 -28.96 16.43
C ARG A 63 -14.10 -29.55 17.81
N GLU A 64 -13.45 -29.05 18.86
CA GLU A 64 -13.72 -29.45 20.25
C GLU A 64 -15.17 -29.18 20.68
N ALA A 65 -15.78 -28.13 20.12
CA ALA A 65 -17.19 -27.80 20.33
C ALA A 65 -18.16 -28.62 19.45
N GLY A 66 -17.66 -29.58 18.66
CA GLY A 66 -18.48 -30.46 17.83
C GLY A 66 -18.78 -29.93 16.42
N VAL A 67 -18.11 -28.87 15.96
CA VAL A 67 -18.34 -28.33 14.60
C VAL A 67 -17.78 -29.27 13.53
N GLU A 68 -18.66 -29.73 12.63
CA GLU A 68 -18.32 -30.68 11.57
C GLU A 68 -17.88 -30.01 10.26
N SER A 69 -18.43 -28.84 9.92
CA SER A 69 -18.13 -28.16 8.65
C SER A 69 -17.61 -26.75 8.88
N ILE A 70 -16.34 -26.49 8.58
CA ILE A 70 -15.75 -25.16 8.70
C ILE A 70 -15.48 -24.59 7.30
N THR A 71 -16.00 -23.40 7.04
CA THR A 71 -15.73 -22.62 5.83
C THR A 71 -14.87 -21.41 6.21
N VAL A 72 -13.76 -21.19 5.49
CA VAL A 72 -12.93 -19.99 5.64
C VAL A 72 -13.07 -19.15 4.37
N VAL A 73 -13.48 -17.90 4.52
CA VAL A 73 -13.55 -16.95 3.41
C VAL A 73 -12.21 -16.25 3.28
N VAL A 74 -11.50 -16.45 2.16
CA VAL A 74 -10.14 -15.97 1.90
C VAL A 74 -10.12 -14.92 0.82
N GLY A 75 -9.09 -14.08 0.80
CA GLY A 75 -8.92 -12.98 -0.16
C GLY A 75 -7.43 -12.66 -0.30
N TYR A 76 -6.96 -11.65 0.44
CA TYR A 76 -5.54 -11.30 0.49
C TYR A 76 -4.66 -12.52 0.82
N MET A 77 -3.63 -12.78 0.00
CA MET A 77 -2.67 -13.88 0.13
C MET A 77 -3.32 -15.27 0.32
N LYS A 78 -4.46 -15.54 -0.33
CA LYS A 78 -5.22 -16.80 -0.20
C LYS A 78 -4.37 -18.07 -0.35
N ASP A 79 -3.33 -18.04 -1.17
CA ASP A 79 -2.49 -19.20 -1.48
C ASP A 79 -1.79 -19.74 -0.22
N GLU A 80 -1.41 -18.87 0.71
CA GLU A 80 -0.82 -19.23 2.01
C GLU A 80 -1.78 -19.99 2.94
N LEU A 81 -3.09 -19.90 2.70
CA LEU A 81 -4.13 -20.58 3.49
C LEU A 81 -4.60 -21.91 2.87
N THR A 82 -4.14 -22.24 1.66
CA THR A 82 -4.59 -23.43 0.93
C THR A 82 -4.32 -24.74 1.66
N TYR A 83 -3.24 -24.82 2.44
CA TYR A 83 -2.89 -26.01 3.24
C TYR A 83 -3.97 -26.39 4.26
N LEU A 84 -4.82 -25.44 4.68
CA LEU A 84 -5.91 -25.72 5.63
C LEU A 84 -6.91 -26.74 5.07
N LYS A 85 -7.08 -26.78 3.74
CA LYS A 85 -7.95 -27.77 3.06
C LYS A 85 -7.52 -29.19 3.40
N GLU A 86 -6.25 -29.50 3.17
CA GLU A 86 -5.72 -30.85 3.34
C GLU A 86 -5.47 -31.19 4.82
N LYS A 87 -4.98 -30.23 5.60
CA LYS A 87 -4.59 -30.47 7.01
C LYS A 87 -5.80 -30.59 7.94
N TYR A 88 -6.90 -29.87 7.68
CA TYR A 88 -8.02 -29.73 8.62
C TYR A 88 -9.41 -29.96 8.02
N ASP A 89 -9.48 -30.38 6.75
CA ASP A 89 -10.74 -30.56 6.00
C ASP A 89 -11.61 -29.30 5.99
N ILE A 90 -10.99 -28.20 5.55
CA ILE A 90 -11.58 -26.86 5.53
C ILE A 90 -12.05 -26.50 4.12
N ILE A 91 -13.24 -25.91 4.02
CA ILE A 91 -13.76 -25.36 2.76
C ILE A 91 -13.26 -23.93 2.61
N LEU A 92 -12.47 -23.64 1.57
CA LEU A 92 -12.08 -22.26 1.24
C LEU A 92 -13.02 -21.67 0.20
N VAL A 93 -13.53 -20.47 0.47
CA VAL A 93 -14.31 -19.65 -0.46
C VAL A 93 -13.56 -18.36 -0.71
N GLU A 94 -13.37 -17.99 -1.97
CA GLU A 94 -12.63 -16.79 -2.34
C GLU A 94 -13.55 -15.57 -2.44
N ASN A 95 -13.18 -14.48 -1.78
CA ASN A 95 -13.68 -13.14 -2.07
C ASN A 95 -12.68 -12.45 -3.00
N ALA A 96 -12.97 -12.42 -4.31
CA ALA A 96 -12.12 -11.76 -5.30
C ALA A 96 -12.10 -10.23 -5.14
N ASP A 97 -13.19 -9.66 -4.59
CA ASP A 97 -13.39 -8.23 -4.40
C ASP A 97 -12.90 -7.75 -3.02
N TYR A 98 -12.03 -8.50 -2.34
CA TYR A 98 -11.56 -8.19 -0.98
C TYR A 98 -10.86 -6.82 -0.85
N CYS A 99 -10.36 -6.26 -1.95
CA CYS A 99 -9.74 -4.94 -2.01
C CYS A 99 -10.75 -3.79 -2.05
N GLU A 100 -11.97 -4.06 -2.52
CA GLU A 100 -13.04 -3.07 -2.70
C GLU A 100 -14.24 -3.30 -1.78
N SER A 101 -14.22 -4.37 -0.98
CA SER A 101 -15.34 -4.80 -0.13
C SER A 101 -14.92 -5.01 1.33
N ASN A 102 -15.82 -4.71 2.25
CA ASN A 102 -15.64 -4.96 3.68
C ASN A 102 -16.21 -6.37 4.06
N ASN A 103 -16.14 -6.73 5.34
CA ASN A 103 -16.40 -8.10 5.81
C ASN A 103 -17.86 -8.58 5.60
N LEU A 104 -18.83 -7.69 5.37
CA LEU A 104 -20.20 -8.05 5.01
C LEU A 104 -20.25 -8.84 3.71
N TYR A 105 -19.55 -8.37 2.67
CA TYR A 105 -19.53 -9.04 1.38
C TYR A 105 -18.89 -10.44 1.49
N SER A 106 -17.85 -10.56 2.33
CA SER A 106 -17.23 -11.86 2.62
C SER A 106 -18.22 -12.85 3.25
N LEU A 107 -19.06 -12.40 4.19
CA LEU A 107 -20.10 -13.25 4.77
C LEU A 107 -21.23 -13.54 3.78
N PHE A 108 -21.62 -12.55 2.96
CA PHE A 108 -22.66 -12.67 1.94
C PHE A 108 -22.37 -13.79 0.94
N LEU A 109 -21.11 -13.95 0.49
CA LEU A 109 -20.70 -15.03 -0.43
C LEU A 109 -20.98 -16.44 0.10
N VAL A 110 -21.11 -16.59 1.41
CA VAL A 110 -21.36 -17.87 2.09
C VAL A 110 -22.66 -17.86 2.90
N SER A 111 -23.57 -16.91 2.62
CA SER A 111 -24.81 -16.69 3.36
C SER A 111 -25.69 -17.94 3.43
N GLU A 112 -25.76 -18.72 2.35
CA GLU A 112 -26.50 -19.97 2.24
C GLU A 112 -26.04 -21.06 3.24
N LYS A 113 -24.82 -20.94 3.78
CA LYS A 113 -24.29 -21.89 4.78
C LYS A 113 -24.70 -21.54 6.22
N ILE A 114 -25.39 -20.42 6.45
CA ILE A 114 -25.76 -19.93 7.79
C ILE A 114 -26.98 -20.70 8.31
N SER A 115 -26.74 -21.71 9.15
CA SER A 115 -27.76 -22.44 9.91
C SER A 115 -27.09 -23.24 11.03
N ASN A 116 -27.36 -22.90 12.29
CA ASN A 116 -26.65 -23.45 13.46
C ASN A 116 -25.13 -23.28 13.30
N THR A 117 -24.72 -22.02 13.06
CA THR A 117 -23.39 -21.65 12.56
C THR A 117 -22.69 -20.68 13.49
N PHE A 118 -21.43 -20.95 13.81
CA PHE A 118 -20.54 -19.94 14.37
C PHE A 118 -20.01 -19.02 13.28
N ILE A 119 -20.03 -17.71 13.51
CA ILE A 119 -19.44 -16.69 12.62
C ILE A 119 -18.38 -15.98 13.43
N LEU A 120 -17.17 -15.86 12.88
CA LEU A 120 -16.04 -15.25 13.57
C LEU A 120 -15.01 -14.68 12.58
N PRO A 121 -14.28 -13.62 12.97
CA PRO A 121 -13.08 -13.21 12.24
C PRO A 121 -11.92 -14.19 12.48
N SER A 122 -10.92 -14.15 11.59
CA SER A 122 -9.70 -14.96 11.70
C SER A 122 -8.61 -14.37 12.60
N ASP A 123 -8.75 -13.12 13.03
CA ASP A 123 -7.74 -12.37 13.78
C ASP A 123 -8.03 -12.27 15.28
N ILE A 124 -8.78 -13.24 15.83
CA ILE A 124 -9.10 -13.31 17.26
C ILE A 124 -8.39 -14.47 17.94
N TRP A 125 -7.79 -14.20 19.08
CA TRP A 125 -7.21 -15.20 19.95
C TRP A 125 -8.11 -15.43 21.17
N CYS A 126 -8.58 -16.66 21.32
CA CYS A 126 -9.42 -17.06 22.46
C CYS A 126 -8.57 -17.81 23.49
N ARG A 127 -8.42 -17.25 24.70
CA ARG A 127 -7.59 -17.82 25.78
C ARG A 127 -8.07 -19.21 26.19
N THR A 128 -9.37 -19.36 26.34
CA THR A 128 -10.07 -20.63 26.55
C THR A 128 -11.04 -20.85 25.39
N ASN A 129 -11.55 -22.08 25.22
CA ASN A 129 -12.51 -22.37 24.16
C ASN A 129 -13.84 -21.67 24.48
N PRO A 130 -14.27 -20.66 23.69
CA PRO A 130 -15.50 -19.93 23.98
C PRO A 130 -16.73 -20.59 23.33
N PHE A 131 -16.52 -21.63 22.49
CA PHE A 131 -17.54 -22.33 21.74
C PHE A 131 -18.06 -23.52 22.57
N LEU A 132 -19.38 -23.63 22.69
CA LEU A 132 -20.04 -24.73 23.40
C LEU A 132 -20.75 -25.65 22.41
N SER A 133 -20.86 -26.93 22.76
CA SER A 133 -21.48 -27.97 21.90
C SER A 133 -23.01 -28.01 21.98
N ASP A 134 -23.62 -27.26 22.91
CA ASP A 134 -25.04 -27.29 23.24
C ASP A 134 -25.72 -25.92 23.07
N GLU A 135 -25.19 -25.05 22.18
CA GLU A 135 -25.77 -23.73 21.92
C GLU A 135 -27.13 -23.81 21.22
N THR A 136 -28.18 -23.28 21.86
CA THR A 136 -29.56 -23.36 21.37
C THR A 136 -30.09 -22.08 20.77
N ASP A 137 -29.74 -20.93 21.34
CA ASP A 137 -30.27 -19.62 20.93
C ASP A 137 -29.16 -18.76 20.34
N SER A 138 -29.47 -18.03 19.26
CA SER A 138 -28.51 -17.11 18.65
C SER A 138 -28.00 -16.04 19.62
N TYR A 139 -26.70 -15.76 19.56
CA TYR A 139 -26.09 -14.69 20.33
C TYR A 139 -24.92 -14.04 19.60
N TYR A 140 -24.56 -12.83 20.05
CA TYR A 140 -23.33 -12.14 19.68
C TYR A 140 -22.49 -11.89 20.94
N MET A 141 -21.20 -12.21 20.91
CA MET A 141 -20.32 -12.01 22.06
C MET A 141 -19.86 -10.55 22.18
N ILE A 142 -20.02 -9.97 23.37
CA ILE A 142 -19.63 -8.59 23.70
C ILE A 142 -18.80 -8.54 24.98
N TYR A 143 -17.89 -7.58 25.09
CA TYR A 143 -17.07 -7.40 26.30
C TYR A 143 -17.89 -6.88 27.48
N GLU A 144 -17.51 -7.26 28.71
CA GLU A 144 -18.17 -6.84 29.95
C GLU A 144 -18.16 -5.32 30.20
N ASP A 145 -17.18 -4.59 29.65
CA ASP A 145 -17.05 -3.14 29.77
C ASP A 145 -17.81 -2.36 28.67
N TRP A 146 -18.69 -3.02 27.91
CA TRP A 146 -19.40 -2.45 26.76
C TRP A 146 -20.09 -1.12 27.04
N GLU A 147 -20.58 -0.90 28.26
CA GLU A 147 -21.23 0.36 28.64
C GLU A 147 -20.29 1.57 28.59
N SER A 148 -19.01 1.36 28.91
CA SER A 148 -17.97 2.39 28.82
C SER A 148 -17.58 2.67 27.36
N ARG A 149 -17.81 1.71 26.47
CA ARG A 149 -17.49 1.76 25.04
C ARG A 149 -18.64 2.28 24.16
N LYS A 150 -19.78 2.68 24.75
CA LYS A 150 -20.99 3.18 24.05
C LYS A 150 -20.75 4.31 23.02
N LYS A 151 -19.64 5.05 23.10
CA LYS A 151 -19.29 6.10 22.11
C LYS A 151 -18.86 5.53 20.75
N GLU A 152 -18.35 4.31 20.73
CA GLU A 152 -17.99 3.55 19.53
C GLU A 152 -18.71 2.20 19.64
N TYR A 153 -19.99 2.13 19.26
CA TYR A 153 -20.81 0.91 19.37
C TYR A 153 -20.10 -0.38 18.92
N TRP A 154 -19.18 -0.25 17.95
CA TRP A 154 -18.30 -1.31 17.44
C TRP A 154 -17.21 -1.78 18.42
N GLY A 155 -16.71 -0.93 19.31
CA GLY A 155 -15.59 -1.22 20.22
C GLY A 155 -15.91 -2.25 21.31
N ALA A 156 -17.19 -2.54 21.56
CA ALA A 156 -17.64 -3.57 22.50
C ALA A 156 -17.82 -4.96 21.86
N MET A 157 -17.81 -5.04 20.53
CA MET A 157 -18.10 -6.25 19.77
C MET A 157 -16.83 -7.09 19.55
N THR A 158 -16.95 -8.40 19.68
CA THR A 158 -15.81 -9.33 19.53
C THR A 158 -15.64 -9.87 18.11
N GLY A 159 -16.67 -9.76 17.26
CA GLY A 159 -16.75 -10.45 15.96
C GLY A 159 -17.35 -11.86 16.02
N ILE A 160 -17.54 -12.44 17.21
CA ILE A 160 -18.04 -13.82 17.36
C ILE A 160 -19.56 -13.85 17.57
N ALA A 161 -20.25 -14.64 16.77
CA ALA A 161 -21.65 -14.96 16.96
C ALA A 161 -21.95 -16.45 16.76
N TYR A 162 -23.01 -16.92 17.39
CA TYR A 162 -23.70 -18.15 17.02
C TYR A 162 -25.06 -17.79 16.46
N ILE A 163 -25.41 -18.34 15.30
CA ILE A 163 -26.67 -18.10 14.61
C ILE A 163 -27.40 -19.43 14.44
N ASP A 164 -28.54 -19.58 15.12
CA ASP A 164 -29.40 -20.74 14.98
C ASP A 164 -30.08 -20.79 13.59
N HIS A 165 -30.77 -21.89 13.29
CA HIS A 165 -31.48 -22.04 12.02
C HIS A 165 -32.50 -20.92 11.73
N LYS A 166 -33.30 -20.52 12.72
CA LYS A 166 -34.40 -19.57 12.55
C LYS A 166 -33.85 -18.18 12.26
N ASP A 167 -32.89 -17.74 13.04
CA ASP A 167 -32.26 -16.43 12.88
C ASP A 167 -31.32 -16.39 11.67
N GLY A 168 -30.79 -17.54 11.25
CA GLY A 168 -30.04 -17.67 9.99
C GLY A 168 -30.85 -17.25 8.77
N VAL A 169 -32.15 -17.57 8.73
CA VAL A 169 -33.06 -17.10 7.65
C VAL A 169 -33.14 -15.58 7.63
N LYS A 170 -33.29 -14.97 8.81
CA LYS A 170 -33.39 -13.51 8.94
C LYS A 170 -32.07 -12.83 8.56
N LEU A 171 -30.94 -13.34 9.06
CA LEU A 171 -29.62 -12.80 8.74
C LEU A 171 -29.33 -12.85 7.25
N ARG A 172 -29.67 -13.96 6.56
CA ARG A 172 -29.55 -14.04 5.10
C ARG A 172 -30.35 -12.92 4.42
N GLN A 173 -31.60 -12.71 4.78
CA GLN A 173 -32.43 -11.66 4.20
C GLN A 173 -31.81 -10.27 4.41
N SER A 174 -31.31 -9.97 5.61
CA SER A 174 -30.63 -8.71 5.90
C SER A 174 -29.34 -8.55 5.09
N LEU A 175 -28.52 -9.61 4.97
CA LEU A 175 -27.30 -9.60 4.16
C LEU A 175 -27.61 -9.32 2.68
N HIS A 176 -28.63 -9.96 2.12
CA HIS A 176 -29.08 -9.70 0.74
C HIS A 176 -29.54 -8.24 0.57
N ALA A 177 -30.35 -7.73 1.49
CA ALA A 177 -30.84 -6.35 1.42
C ALA A 177 -29.71 -5.30 1.47
N ILE A 178 -28.68 -5.53 2.28
CA ILE A 178 -27.52 -4.62 2.36
C ILE A 178 -26.59 -4.81 1.17
N ALA A 179 -26.39 -6.04 0.70
CA ALA A 179 -25.56 -6.35 -0.47
C ALA A 179 -26.12 -5.72 -1.76
N ASP A 180 -27.44 -5.57 -1.87
CA ASP A 180 -28.10 -4.89 -3.00
C ASP A 180 -28.08 -3.35 -2.89
N SER A 181 -27.50 -2.79 -1.82
CA SER A 181 -27.43 -1.35 -1.56
C SER A 181 -26.05 -0.76 -1.88
N GLU A 182 -25.97 0.57 -1.99
CA GLU A 182 -24.70 1.29 -2.16
C GLU A 182 -23.71 1.10 -0.99
N LEU A 183 -24.19 0.61 0.16
CA LEU A 183 -23.39 0.37 1.36
C LEU A 183 -22.64 -0.97 1.34
N ALA A 184 -22.94 -1.87 0.39
CA ALA A 184 -22.41 -3.23 0.35
C ALA A 184 -20.88 -3.30 0.44
N LYS A 185 -20.18 -2.36 -0.20
CA LYS A 185 -18.72 -2.30 -0.26
C LYS A 185 -18.07 -1.87 1.05
N THR A 186 -18.76 -1.12 1.91
CA THR A 186 -18.18 -0.53 3.12
C THR A 186 -18.75 -1.08 4.42
N ALA A 187 -19.87 -1.80 4.36
CA ALA A 187 -20.59 -2.27 5.53
C ALA A 187 -19.90 -3.43 6.27
N PHE A 188 -20.03 -3.41 7.60
CA PHE A 188 -19.70 -4.54 8.46
C PHE A 188 -20.87 -5.53 8.50
N TRP A 189 -20.59 -6.84 8.53
CA TRP A 189 -21.64 -7.87 8.51
C TRP A 189 -22.58 -7.77 9.73
N GLU A 190 -22.06 -7.29 10.85
CA GLU A 190 -22.82 -7.00 12.06
C GLU A 190 -23.92 -5.96 11.86
N GLU A 191 -23.83 -5.09 10.85
CA GLU A 191 -24.92 -4.18 10.50
C GLU A 191 -26.20 -4.93 10.11
N ALA A 192 -26.07 -6.15 9.57
CA ALA A 192 -27.19 -7.03 9.26
C ALA A 192 -27.92 -7.57 10.51
N LEU A 193 -27.32 -7.42 11.70
CA LEU A 193 -27.91 -7.81 12.99
C LEU A 193 -28.79 -6.70 13.61
N TYR A 194 -28.97 -5.56 12.93
CA TYR A 194 -29.79 -4.44 13.41
C TYR A 194 -31.12 -4.33 12.68
N ASP A 195 -32.19 -4.14 13.46
CA ASP A 195 -33.49 -3.66 12.96
C ASP A 195 -33.71 -2.24 13.48
N SER A 196 -33.83 -1.25 12.59
CA SER A 196 -34.32 0.11 12.89
C SER A 196 -33.83 0.70 14.23
N GLN A 197 -32.51 0.55 14.53
CA GLN A 197 -31.76 1.02 15.71
C GLN A 197 -31.55 0.04 16.89
N SER A 198 -31.96 -1.23 16.82
CA SER A 198 -31.67 -2.21 17.87
C SER A 198 -31.10 -3.52 17.33
N LEU A 199 -30.11 -4.06 18.05
CA LEU A 199 -29.59 -5.39 17.82
C LEU A 199 -30.69 -6.43 18.11
N TRP A 200 -31.06 -7.24 17.13
CA TRP A 200 -32.14 -8.22 17.29
C TRP A 200 -31.67 -9.57 17.87
N ILE A 201 -30.35 -9.76 17.99
CA ILE A 201 -29.72 -10.94 18.56
C ILE A 201 -29.30 -10.70 20.03
N ARG A 202 -29.30 -11.75 20.85
CA ARG A 202 -28.96 -11.65 22.28
C ARG A 202 -27.47 -11.38 22.48
N PRO A 203 -27.06 -10.43 23.35
CA PRO A 203 -25.67 -10.31 23.75
C PRO A 203 -25.25 -11.45 24.70
N LYS A 204 -24.06 -12.02 24.48
CA LYS A 204 -23.36 -12.93 25.40
C LYS A 204 -22.13 -12.22 25.95
N ILE A 205 -22.17 -11.84 27.22
CA ILE A 205 -21.09 -11.06 27.84
C ILE A 205 -19.89 -11.98 28.10
N VAL A 206 -18.70 -11.53 27.72
CA VAL A 206 -17.43 -12.23 27.93
C VAL A 206 -16.41 -11.35 28.69
N PRO A 207 -15.54 -11.93 29.53
CA PRO A 207 -14.48 -11.19 30.21
C PRO A 207 -13.50 -10.54 29.24
N LEU A 208 -12.94 -9.39 29.60
CA LEU A 208 -12.00 -8.62 28.76
C LEU A 208 -10.74 -9.39 28.35
N ASP A 209 -10.32 -10.38 29.12
CA ASP A 209 -9.09 -11.13 28.92
C ASP A 209 -9.31 -12.50 28.26
N SER A 210 -10.57 -12.86 27.99
CA SER A 210 -10.96 -14.17 27.45
C SER A 210 -10.79 -14.27 25.94
N ILE A 211 -11.04 -13.17 25.22
CA ILE A 211 -10.98 -13.05 23.77
C ILE A 211 -10.22 -11.77 23.47
N ARG A 212 -9.20 -11.84 22.62
CA ARG A 212 -8.44 -10.67 22.19
C ARG A 212 -8.36 -10.63 20.68
N GLN A 213 -8.78 -9.51 20.09
CA GLN A 213 -8.55 -9.26 18.68
C GLN A 213 -7.14 -8.73 18.47
N ILE A 214 -6.43 -9.27 17.49
CA ILE A 214 -5.07 -8.89 17.16
C ILE A 214 -5.15 -7.90 15.99
N ASN A 215 -5.33 -6.62 16.34
CA ASN A 215 -5.46 -5.57 15.36
C ASN A 215 -4.12 -4.91 15.04
N THR A 216 -3.22 -4.82 16.03
CA THR A 216 -1.99 -4.02 16.03
C THR A 216 -0.77 -4.81 16.49
N PHE A 217 0.43 -4.24 16.30
CA PHE A 217 1.68 -4.76 16.86
C PHE A 217 1.64 -4.81 18.39
N GLU A 218 1.04 -3.78 19.02
CA GLU A 218 0.88 -3.68 20.46
C GLU A 218 0.00 -4.80 21.01
N ASP A 219 -1.11 -5.13 20.32
CA ASP A 219 -1.99 -6.24 20.72
C ASP A 219 -1.22 -7.57 20.75
N LEU A 220 -0.38 -7.82 19.74
CA LEU A 220 0.47 -9.00 19.69
C LEU A 220 1.53 -8.98 20.80
N ARG A 221 2.18 -7.84 21.05
CA ARG A 221 3.18 -7.67 22.12
C ARG A 221 2.60 -7.91 23.51
N GLU A 222 1.38 -7.45 23.77
CA GLU A 222 0.69 -7.72 25.03
C GLU A 222 0.31 -9.19 25.21
N LEU A 223 -0.08 -9.86 24.12
CA LEU A 223 -0.51 -11.27 24.13
C LEU A 223 0.66 -12.26 24.22
N ASP A 224 1.73 -11.98 23.48
CA ASP A 224 2.92 -12.80 23.40
C ASP A 224 4.13 -11.92 23.09
N SER A 225 4.74 -11.39 24.15
CA SER A 225 5.94 -10.55 24.05
C SER A 225 7.17 -11.25 23.47
N HIS A 226 7.13 -12.58 23.33
CA HIS A 226 8.21 -13.39 22.77
C HIS A 226 7.87 -13.92 21.36
N SER A 227 6.76 -13.49 20.77
CA SER A 227 6.33 -13.96 19.46
C SER A 227 7.44 -13.80 18.41
N GLU A 228 7.66 -14.82 17.60
CA GLU A 228 8.61 -14.81 16.47
C GLU A 228 8.37 -13.62 15.52
N HIS A 229 7.13 -13.16 15.48
CA HIS A 229 6.68 -12.01 14.70
C HIS A 229 7.14 -10.66 15.27
N LEU A 230 7.38 -10.56 16.58
CA LEU A 230 7.96 -9.38 17.22
C LEU A 230 9.49 -9.35 17.11
N GLN A 231 10.10 -10.52 16.90
CA GLN A 231 11.54 -10.73 16.70
C GLN A 231 11.92 -10.51 15.23
N SER A 232 11.53 -9.37 14.68
CA SER A 232 11.94 -8.96 13.33
C SER A 232 13.30 -8.26 13.40
N GLU A 233 14.22 -8.59 12.49
CA GLU A 233 15.49 -7.88 12.25
C GLU A 233 15.28 -6.34 12.24
N VAL A 234 14.12 -5.89 11.75
CA VAL A 234 13.72 -4.48 11.73
C VAL A 234 13.61 -3.87 13.13
N VAL A 235 12.99 -4.58 14.07
CA VAL A 235 12.82 -4.11 15.46
C VAL A 235 14.18 -4.04 16.16
N ASP A 236 15.04 -5.04 15.94
CA ASP A 236 16.40 -5.05 16.47
C ASP A 236 17.21 -3.86 15.94
N ILE A 237 17.11 -3.56 14.64
CA ILE A 237 17.75 -2.39 14.03
C ILE A 237 17.24 -1.10 14.68
N ILE A 238 15.93 -0.96 14.91
CA ILE A 238 15.37 0.23 15.57
C ILE A 238 15.92 0.36 17.00
N CYS A 239 15.89 -0.72 17.78
CA CYS A 239 16.39 -0.75 19.15
C CYS A 239 17.88 -0.41 19.25
N GLN A 240 18.70 -0.98 18.37
CA GLN A 240 20.14 -0.71 18.31
C GLN A 240 20.43 0.73 17.87
N THR A 241 19.74 1.20 16.83
CA THR A 241 19.92 2.54 16.26
C THR A 241 19.55 3.63 17.25
N LEU A 242 18.38 3.51 17.88
CA LEU A 242 17.85 4.52 18.80
C LEU A 242 18.30 4.31 20.26
N GLN A 243 19.05 3.24 20.53
CA GLN A 243 19.48 2.85 21.88
C GLN A 243 18.30 2.75 22.85
N VAL A 244 17.31 1.95 22.49
CA VAL A 244 16.04 1.77 23.19
C VAL A 244 15.67 0.30 23.34
N GLU A 245 14.74 0.01 24.23
CA GLU A 245 14.14 -1.32 24.34
C GLU A 245 12.85 -1.41 23.48
N THR A 246 12.43 -2.62 23.13
CA THR A 246 11.23 -2.86 22.32
C THR A 246 9.95 -2.28 22.94
N LYS A 247 9.91 -2.12 24.27
CA LYS A 247 8.81 -1.49 25.01
C LYS A 247 8.68 0.02 24.75
N ASP A 248 9.77 0.67 24.33
CA ASP A 248 9.81 2.11 24.07
C ASP A 248 9.29 2.47 22.67
N ILE A 249 9.06 1.46 21.82
CA ILE A 249 8.48 1.61 20.48
C ILE A 249 6.96 1.48 20.58
N SER A 250 6.23 2.42 19.98
CA SER A 250 4.77 2.44 19.96
C SER A 250 4.21 3.16 18.74
N GLY A 251 2.90 3.08 18.52
CA GLY A 251 2.21 3.88 17.49
C GLY A 251 2.64 3.49 16.07
N ILE A 252 2.91 2.21 15.86
CA ILE A 252 3.31 1.70 14.54
C ILE A 252 2.13 1.80 13.58
N THR A 253 2.30 2.54 12.50
CA THR A 253 1.27 2.75 11.48
C THR A 253 1.88 2.60 10.10
N ALA A 254 1.31 1.75 9.25
CA ALA A 254 1.74 1.66 7.86
C ALA A 254 1.52 3.01 7.14
N LEU A 255 2.55 3.47 6.44
CA LEU A 255 2.38 4.57 5.49
C LEU A 255 1.93 3.96 4.15
N LYS A 256 1.23 4.76 3.32
CA LYS A 256 0.79 4.31 1.99
C LYS A 256 1.93 3.59 1.27
N LYS A 257 1.63 2.45 0.66
CA LYS A 257 2.60 1.65 -0.09
C LYS A 257 3.15 2.49 -1.25
N GLY A 258 4.41 2.88 -1.17
CA GLY A 258 5.14 3.47 -2.30
C GLY A 258 5.42 2.40 -3.36
N MET A 259 5.68 2.82 -4.59
CA MET A 259 5.90 1.90 -5.73
C MET A 259 7.18 1.07 -5.60
N THR A 260 8.16 1.57 -4.84
CA THR A 260 9.51 0.99 -4.68
C THR A 260 9.81 0.58 -3.23
N ASN A 261 8.99 1.00 -2.26
CA ASN A 261 9.32 0.91 -0.84
C ASN A 261 8.09 0.58 0.03
N ARG A 262 8.32 -0.23 1.08
CA ARG A 262 7.38 -0.49 2.16
C ARG A 262 7.79 0.36 3.36
N SER A 263 6.94 1.29 3.78
CA SER A 263 7.26 2.24 4.86
C SER A 263 6.24 2.17 6.00
N PHE A 264 6.70 2.32 7.23
CA PHE A 264 5.82 2.49 8.39
C PHE A 264 6.34 3.60 9.32
N LEU A 265 5.40 4.34 9.88
CA LEU A 265 5.62 5.31 10.94
C LEU A 265 5.68 4.57 12.28
N PHE A 266 6.56 4.98 13.18
CA PHE A 266 6.56 4.54 14.57
C PHE A 266 6.97 5.69 15.49
N SER A 267 6.60 5.61 16.77
CA SER A 267 6.98 6.56 17.81
C SER A 267 7.97 5.91 18.76
N CYS A 268 8.97 6.66 19.21
CA CYS A 268 9.94 6.22 20.19
C CYS A 268 10.38 7.40 21.06
N LYS A 269 10.27 7.26 22.39
CA LYS A 269 10.64 8.29 23.39
C LYS A 269 10.05 9.70 23.11
N GLY A 270 8.84 9.76 22.56
CA GLY A 270 8.12 11.01 22.28
C GLY A 270 8.37 11.60 20.89
N GLU A 271 9.30 11.04 20.12
CA GLU A 271 9.59 11.41 18.74
C GLU A 271 8.99 10.42 17.75
N LYS A 272 8.75 10.86 16.51
CA LYS A 272 8.23 10.01 15.43
C LYS A 272 9.30 9.75 14.37
N TYR A 273 9.27 8.56 13.81
CA TYR A 273 10.24 8.06 12.84
C TYR A 273 9.55 7.27 11.74
N ILE A 274 10.12 7.28 10.54
CA ILE A 274 9.73 6.41 9.44
C ILE A 274 10.78 5.33 9.29
N MET A 275 10.37 4.07 9.31
CA MET A 275 11.17 2.95 8.83
C MET A 275 10.76 2.64 7.40
N ARG A 276 11.74 2.56 6.51
CA ARG A 276 11.59 2.22 5.10
C ARG A 276 12.37 0.94 4.79
N ILE A 277 11.67 0.00 4.17
CA ILE A 277 12.16 -1.31 3.75
C ILE A 277 12.00 -1.38 2.23
N PRO A 278 13.06 -1.68 1.46
CA PRO A 278 12.95 -1.85 0.01
C PRO A 278 11.89 -2.87 -0.40
N GLY A 279 11.19 -2.60 -1.51
CA GLY A 279 10.24 -3.55 -2.09
C GLY A 279 10.94 -4.73 -2.77
N GLU A 280 10.29 -5.90 -2.76
CA GLU A 280 10.77 -7.08 -3.50
C GLU A 280 10.98 -6.77 -4.98
N GLY A 281 12.10 -7.25 -5.54
CA GLY A 281 12.44 -7.08 -6.96
C GLY A 281 12.91 -5.68 -7.35
N THR A 282 13.17 -4.79 -6.38
CA THR A 282 13.73 -3.45 -6.65
C THR A 282 15.25 -3.42 -6.78
N ASP A 283 15.94 -4.51 -6.46
CA ASP A 283 17.41 -4.61 -6.53
C ASP A 283 17.96 -4.44 -7.95
N LEU A 284 17.15 -4.74 -8.97
CA LEU A 284 17.51 -4.52 -10.37
C LEU A 284 17.32 -3.06 -10.81
N LEU A 285 16.59 -2.27 -10.03
CA LEU A 285 16.19 -0.90 -10.40
C LEU A 285 16.96 0.16 -9.62
N ILE A 286 17.33 -0.14 -8.37
CA ILE A 286 17.91 0.83 -7.45
C ILE A 286 19.17 0.27 -6.82
N ASP A 287 20.26 1.02 -6.95
CA ASP A 287 21.54 0.72 -6.31
C ASP A 287 21.60 1.36 -4.92
N ARG A 288 21.56 0.52 -3.88
CA ARG A 288 21.54 0.93 -2.47
C ARG A 288 22.87 1.53 -1.99
N GLN A 289 23.97 1.17 -2.64
CA GLN A 289 25.27 1.79 -2.36
C GLN A 289 25.31 3.21 -2.91
N GLN A 290 24.78 3.42 -4.11
CA GLN A 290 24.63 4.74 -4.72
C GLN A 290 23.71 5.65 -3.88
N GLU A 291 22.55 5.15 -3.44
CA GLU A 291 21.64 5.89 -2.54
C GLU A 291 22.36 6.32 -1.25
N ALA A 292 23.12 5.41 -0.61
CA ALA A 292 23.88 5.73 0.59
C ALA A 292 25.00 6.75 0.36
N MET A 293 25.69 6.69 -0.77
CA MET A 293 26.69 7.69 -1.16
C MET A 293 26.06 9.07 -1.32
N VAL A 294 24.88 9.16 -1.94
CA VAL A 294 24.14 10.42 -2.09
C VAL A 294 23.78 11.01 -0.73
N TYR A 295 23.16 10.22 0.16
CA TYR A 295 22.84 10.69 1.52
C TYR A 295 24.08 11.12 2.30
N GLY A 296 25.20 10.42 2.14
CA GLY A 296 26.49 10.83 2.71
C GLY A 296 26.97 12.21 2.21
N ARG A 297 26.71 12.55 0.94
CA ARG A 297 27.03 13.87 0.36
C ARG A 297 26.07 14.98 0.79
N LEU A 298 24.81 14.65 1.04
CA LEU A 298 23.77 15.60 1.47
C LEU A 298 23.80 15.90 2.96
N ASN A 299 24.45 15.04 3.76
CA ASN A 299 24.53 15.18 5.20
C ASN A 299 25.04 16.57 5.62
N GLY A 300 24.30 17.22 6.53
CA GLY A 300 24.60 18.55 7.05
C GLY A 300 24.28 19.72 6.11
N LYS A 301 23.61 19.50 4.97
CA LYS A 301 23.27 20.56 3.99
C LYS A 301 21.83 21.06 4.05
N GLU A 302 21.03 20.50 4.95
CA GLU A 302 19.63 20.90 5.16
C GLU A 302 18.74 20.81 3.90
N ILE A 303 19.04 19.84 3.03
CA ILE A 303 18.30 19.57 1.79
C ILE A 303 17.42 18.34 1.94
N CYS A 304 17.96 17.25 2.46
CA CYS A 304 17.24 15.99 2.58
C CYS A 304 16.55 15.80 3.94
N ASP A 305 15.74 14.76 4.01
CA ASP A 305 15.23 14.21 5.27
C ASP A 305 16.37 13.85 6.24
N GLU A 306 16.06 13.88 7.54
CA GLU A 306 17.04 13.55 8.57
C GLU A 306 17.19 12.04 8.70
N ILE A 307 18.30 11.53 8.19
CA ILE A 307 18.64 10.11 8.23
C ILE A 307 19.21 9.74 9.60
N ILE A 308 18.53 8.81 10.26
CA ILE A 308 18.94 8.25 11.55
C ILE A 308 19.70 6.94 11.34
N TYR A 309 19.30 6.16 10.34
CA TYR A 309 19.96 4.92 9.94
C TYR A 309 19.81 4.70 8.45
N LEU A 310 20.85 4.18 7.81
CA LEU A 310 20.83 3.76 6.42
C LEU A 310 21.80 2.59 6.24
N ASN A 311 21.30 1.49 5.68
CA ASN A 311 22.09 0.31 5.39
C ASN A 311 22.30 0.18 3.87
N PRO A 312 23.55 0.28 3.38
CA PRO A 312 23.85 0.25 1.94
C PRO A 312 23.75 -1.16 1.32
N VAL A 313 23.55 -2.20 2.13
CA VAL A 313 23.48 -3.59 1.66
C VAL A 313 22.03 -4.02 1.48
N ASN A 314 21.20 -3.87 2.51
CA ASN A 314 19.79 -4.28 2.45
C ASN A 314 18.83 -3.11 2.17
N GLY A 315 19.33 -1.87 2.06
CA GLY A 315 18.57 -0.66 1.77
C GLY A 315 17.64 -0.18 2.89
N TYR A 316 17.73 -0.75 4.09
CA TYR A 316 16.90 -0.34 5.21
C TYR A 316 17.25 1.08 5.65
N LYS A 317 16.24 1.90 5.88
CA LYS A 317 16.40 3.32 6.20
C LYS A 317 15.47 3.74 7.33
N ILE A 318 15.99 4.43 8.34
CA ILE A 318 15.20 5.09 9.39
C ILE A 318 15.41 6.59 9.26
N THR A 319 14.32 7.34 9.20
CA THR A 319 14.34 8.80 9.07
C THR A 319 13.47 9.43 10.15
N ARG A 320 13.77 10.67 10.56
CA ARG A 320 12.89 11.41 11.47
C ARG A 320 11.63 11.83 10.71
N PHE A 321 10.46 11.61 11.31
CA PHE A 321 9.19 12.09 10.75
C PHE A 321 9.05 13.59 11.02
N VAL A 322 8.57 14.33 10.01
CA VAL A 322 8.31 15.76 10.14
C VAL A 322 6.81 15.96 10.35
N ASP A 323 6.42 16.37 11.56
CA ASP A 323 5.02 16.66 11.88
C ASP A 323 4.49 17.85 11.06
N SER A 324 3.22 17.77 10.67
CA SER A 324 2.52 18.82 9.93
C SER A 324 3.15 19.23 8.59
N ALA A 325 4.00 18.38 8.01
CA ALA A 325 4.49 18.57 6.66
C ALA A 325 3.39 18.30 5.62
N ARG A 326 3.41 19.07 4.53
CA ARG A 326 2.59 18.85 3.35
C ARG A 326 3.48 18.77 2.11
N SER A 327 3.02 18.07 1.08
CA SER A 327 3.68 18.06 -0.22
C SER A 327 3.42 19.37 -0.98
N CYS A 328 4.25 19.65 -1.98
CA CYS A 328 4.02 20.75 -2.91
C CYS A 328 2.72 20.54 -3.70
N ASP A 329 1.85 21.54 -3.73
CA ASP A 329 0.73 21.59 -4.66
C ASP A 329 1.25 22.12 -6.02
N PRO A 330 1.25 21.30 -7.09
CA PRO A 330 1.73 21.73 -8.40
C PRO A 330 0.84 22.81 -9.04
N ASN A 331 -0.33 23.13 -8.49
CA ASN A 331 -1.19 24.19 -9.01
C ASN A 331 -1.05 25.51 -8.23
N ASP A 332 -0.37 25.51 -7.08
CA ASP A 332 -0.19 26.69 -6.27
C ASP A 332 1.10 27.44 -6.61
N LEU A 333 0.97 28.72 -6.97
CA LEU A 333 2.12 29.53 -7.41
C LEU A 333 3.11 29.87 -6.29
N SER A 334 2.68 29.87 -5.02
CA SER A 334 3.59 30.12 -3.92
C SER A 334 4.47 28.89 -3.68
N ASP A 335 3.87 27.69 -3.70
CA ASP A 335 4.57 26.41 -3.61
C ASP A 335 5.60 26.23 -4.73
N LEU A 336 5.22 26.50 -5.98
CA LEU A 336 6.14 26.40 -7.11
C LEU A 336 7.37 27.30 -6.93
N LYS A 337 7.18 28.53 -6.44
CA LYS A 337 8.28 29.48 -6.24
C LYS A 337 9.26 29.00 -5.17
N ILE A 338 8.75 28.57 -4.02
CA ILE A 338 9.60 28.14 -2.90
C ILE A 338 10.30 26.82 -3.25
N CYS A 339 9.62 25.88 -3.91
CA CYS A 339 10.20 24.58 -4.29
C CYS A 339 11.25 24.72 -5.39
N MET A 340 10.98 25.50 -6.44
CA MET A 340 11.97 25.75 -7.48
C MET A 340 13.16 26.58 -6.99
N SER A 341 12.95 27.49 -6.03
CA SER A 341 14.07 28.17 -5.37
C SER A 341 14.94 27.17 -4.60
N LYS A 342 14.34 26.30 -3.79
CA LYS A 342 15.07 25.25 -3.05
C LYS A 342 15.82 24.30 -3.99
N LEU A 343 15.19 23.88 -5.09
CA LEU A 343 15.81 23.02 -6.10
C LEU A 343 17.00 23.70 -6.79
N ARG A 344 16.85 24.98 -7.16
CA ARG A 344 17.93 25.79 -7.72
C ARG A 344 19.09 25.98 -6.73
N ASP A 345 18.78 26.24 -5.46
CA ASP A 345 19.79 26.35 -4.40
C ASP A 345 20.56 25.04 -4.24
N PHE A 346 19.86 23.90 -4.26
CA PHE A 346 20.48 22.58 -4.30
C PHE A 346 21.43 22.41 -5.50
N HIS A 347 20.97 22.69 -6.73
CA HIS A 347 21.81 22.59 -7.93
C HIS A 347 23.03 23.52 -7.90
N SER A 348 22.91 24.67 -7.22
CA SER A 348 24.01 25.64 -7.07
C SER A 348 25.14 25.15 -6.15
N LEU A 349 24.90 24.13 -5.32
CA LEU A 349 25.93 23.52 -4.50
C LEU A 349 26.94 22.68 -5.30
N GLU A 350 26.60 22.34 -6.55
CA GLU A 350 27.46 21.61 -7.50
C GLU A 350 28.06 20.32 -6.92
N LEU A 351 27.28 19.62 -6.08
CA LEU A 351 27.72 18.40 -5.43
C LEU A 351 28.05 17.32 -6.46
N LYS A 352 28.97 16.41 -6.09
CA LYS A 352 29.46 15.33 -6.95
C LYS A 352 29.37 13.97 -6.28
N VAL A 353 28.94 12.98 -7.04
CA VAL A 353 29.00 11.54 -6.74
C VAL A 353 29.68 10.81 -7.90
N GLU A 354 29.98 9.52 -7.74
CA GLU A 354 30.79 8.76 -8.71
C GLU A 354 29.97 8.19 -9.88
N HIS A 355 28.64 8.11 -9.73
CA HIS A 355 27.73 7.56 -10.72
C HIS A 355 26.93 8.64 -11.46
N GLU A 356 26.59 8.36 -12.72
CA GLU A 356 25.76 9.20 -13.60
C GLU A 356 24.41 8.53 -13.86
N PHE A 357 23.37 9.33 -14.06
CA PHE A 357 22.06 8.83 -14.49
C PHE A 357 21.90 9.02 -16.00
N ASP A 358 22.13 7.97 -16.79
CA ASP A 358 22.00 8.04 -18.25
C ASP A 358 20.56 7.73 -18.70
N ILE A 359 19.83 8.76 -19.13
CA ILE A 359 18.43 8.68 -19.57
C ILE A 359 18.27 7.69 -20.74
N PHE A 360 19.16 7.72 -21.73
CA PHE A 360 19.03 6.92 -22.94
C PHE A 360 19.38 5.45 -22.67
N ALA A 361 20.43 5.20 -21.88
CA ALA A 361 20.75 3.86 -21.42
C ALA A 361 19.62 3.27 -20.55
N GLN A 362 18.94 4.09 -19.73
CA GLN A 362 17.79 3.65 -18.94
C GLN A 362 16.57 3.33 -19.81
N ILE A 363 16.31 4.08 -20.88
CA ILE A 363 15.27 3.74 -21.86
C ILE A 363 15.54 2.35 -22.46
N ASP A 364 16.77 2.11 -22.92
CA ASP A 364 17.17 0.82 -23.50
C ASP A 364 17.11 -0.32 -22.47
N PHE A 365 17.46 -0.05 -21.21
CA PHE A 365 17.36 -1.01 -20.12
C PHE A 365 15.90 -1.43 -19.89
N TYR A 366 14.97 -0.49 -19.68
CA TYR A 366 13.56 -0.81 -19.47
C TYR A 366 12.93 -1.51 -20.66
N GLU A 367 13.31 -1.12 -21.88
CA GLU A 367 12.91 -1.83 -23.10
C GLU A 367 13.38 -3.28 -23.10
N SER A 368 14.61 -3.56 -22.66
CA SER A 368 15.14 -4.93 -22.58
C SER A 368 14.33 -5.81 -21.61
N LEU A 369 13.75 -5.23 -20.57
CA LEU A 369 12.92 -5.95 -19.59
C LEU A 369 11.58 -6.44 -20.17
N ARG A 370 11.17 -5.95 -21.35
CA ARG A 370 9.99 -6.47 -22.05
C ARG A 370 10.19 -7.89 -22.61
N ASN A 371 11.39 -8.47 -22.52
CA ASN A 371 11.70 -9.84 -22.96
C ASN A 371 11.27 -10.14 -24.41
N GLY A 372 11.41 -9.16 -25.30
CA GLY A 372 11.06 -9.29 -26.72
C GLY A 372 9.58 -9.05 -27.05
N ASN A 373 8.73 -8.74 -26.06
CA ASN A 373 7.39 -8.24 -26.33
C ASN A 373 7.46 -6.85 -26.98
N LYS A 374 6.56 -6.61 -27.93
CA LYS A 374 6.40 -5.29 -28.55
C LYS A 374 5.80 -4.30 -27.54
N SER A 375 6.09 -3.02 -27.75
CA SER A 375 5.40 -1.96 -27.01
C SER A 375 3.90 -1.98 -27.34
N THR A 376 3.09 -1.52 -26.39
CA THR A 376 1.66 -1.28 -26.51
C THR A 376 1.34 -0.18 -27.53
N TYR A 377 2.32 0.67 -27.86
CA TYR A 377 2.16 1.78 -28.80
C TYR A 377 2.67 1.42 -30.21
N ASP A 378 1.80 1.48 -31.21
CA ASP A 378 2.11 1.10 -32.60
C ASP A 378 3.21 1.99 -33.24
N ASP A 379 3.32 3.24 -32.81
CA ASP A 379 4.29 4.22 -33.30
C ASP A 379 5.59 4.29 -32.48
N TYR A 380 5.80 3.36 -31.53
CA TYR A 380 6.92 3.37 -30.58
C TYR A 380 8.28 3.52 -31.24
N ASP A 381 8.59 2.70 -32.26
CA ASP A 381 9.91 2.72 -32.91
C ASP A 381 10.20 4.09 -33.57
N GLN A 382 9.17 4.74 -34.09
CA GLN A 382 9.29 6.09 -34.67
C GLN A 382 9.53 7.12 -33.56
N VAL A 383 8.75 7.09 -32.48
CA VAL A 383 8.89 8.01 -31.35
C VAL A 383 10.24 7.84 -30.67
N LYS A 384 10.69 6.61 -30.44
CA LYS A 384 12.03 6.32 -29.89
C LYS A 384 13.13 6.92 -30.75
N LYS A 385 13.07 6.73 -32.07
CA LYS A 385 14.05 7.33 -32.98
C LYS A 385 14.04 8.86 -32.90
N GLN A 386 12.86 9.47 -32.82
CA GLN A 386 12.73 10.92 -32.67
C GLN A 386 13.32 11.42 -31.34
N VAL A 387 13.06 10.73 -30.23
CA VAL A 387 13.62 11.05 -28.91
C VAL A 387 15.15 10.91 -28.90
N PHE A 388 15.69 9.81 -29.43
CA PHE A 388 17.14 9.57 -29.47
C PHE A 388 17.86 10.61 -30.33
N ASN A 389 17.21 11.13 -31.37
CA ASN A 389 17.75 12.23 -32.19
C ASN A 389 17.90 13.56 -31.40
N LEU A 390 17.20 13.73 -30.27
CA LEU A 390 17.34 14.93 -29.43
C LEU A 390 18.61 14.92 -28.58
N SER A 391 19.26 13.74 -28.41
CA SER A 391 20.45 13.56 -27.56
C SER A 391 21.58 14.52 -27.93
N GLU A 392 21.89 14.67 -29.22
CA GLU A 392 22.96 15.56 -29.69
C GLU A 392 22.69 17.03 -29.33
N PHE A 393 21.44 17.47 -29.46
CA PHE A 393 21.05 18.82 -29.07
C PHE A 393 21.18 19.01 -27.55
N ILE A 394 20.73 18.03 -26.76
CA ILE A 394 20.86 18.05 -25.30
C ILE A 394 22.33 18.18 -24.93
N GLU A 395 23.18 17.26 -25.37
CA GLU A 395 24.61 17.18 -25.01
C GLU A 395 25.35 18.48 -25.34
N LYS A 396 25.09 19.08 -26.50
CA LYS A 396 25.70 20.34 -26.92
C LYS A 396 25.38 21.52 -25.99
N HIS A 397 24.25 21.48 -25.29
CA HIS A 397 23.76 22.55 -24.43
C HIS A 397 23.84 22.18 -22.93
N ILE A 398 24.51 21.09 -22.57
CA ILE A 398 24.87 20.81 -21.17
C ILE A 398 26.02 21.73 -20.77
N GLU A 399 25.75 22.66 -19.85
CA GLU A 399 26.80 23.54 -19.30
C GLU A 399 27.64 22.81 -18.25
N LYS A 400 26.97 22.11 -17.34
CA LYS A 400 27.57 21.34 -16.26
C LYS A 400 26.65 20.20 -15.83
N LYS A 401 27.25 19.05 -15.52
CA LYS A 401 26.58 17.98 -14.77
C LYS A 401 26.83 18.17 -13.28
N VAL A 402 25.81 18.13 -12.45
CA VAL A 402 25.88 18.18 -10.97
C VAL A 402 25.10 16.99 -10.40
N LEU A 403 25.17 16.76 -9.10
CA LEU A 403 24.22 15.84 -8.46
C LEU A 403 22.80 16.40 -8.67
N THR A 404 21.93 15.59 -9.26
CA THR A 404 20.51 15.87 -9.48
C THR A 404 19.67 14.85 -8.73
N HIS A 405 18.46 15.23 -8.37
CA HIS A 405 17.53 14.33 -7.69
C HIS A 405 17.04 13.22 -8.61
N ILE A 406 16.89 13.51 -9.90
CA ILE A 406 16.27 12.68 -10.95
C ILE A 406 14.77 12.48 -10.74
N ASP A 407 14.29 12.35 -9.50
CA ASP A 407 12.87 12.19 -9.18
C ASP A 407 12.28 13.42 -8.44
N ALA A 408 12.60 14.63 -8.92
CA ALA A 408 12.19 15.89 -8.27
C ALA A 408 10.69 16.21 -8.52
N ILE A 409 9.81 15.33 -8.07
CA ILE A 409 8.35 15.43 -8.26
C ILE A 409 7.70 16.19 -7.10
N PRO A 410 6.50 16.79 -7.27
CA PRO A 410 5.85 17.59 -6.21
C PRO A 410 5.72 16.87 -4.86
N ASP A 411 5.42 15.57 -4.89
CA ASP A 411 5.25 14.74 -3.69
C ASP A 411 6.53 14.63 -2.85
N ASN A 412 7.70 14.75 -3.49
CA ASN A 412 9.01 14.66 -2.85
C ASN A 412 9.46 15.98 -2.23
N PHE A 413 8.73 17.09 -2.41
CA PHE A 413 8.97 18.35 -1.71
C PHE A 413 8.11 18.41 -0.45
N LEU A 414 8.73 18.23 0.71
CA LEU A 414 8.06 18.41 2.00
C LEU A 414 8.21 19.84 2.49
N ILE A 415 7.08 20.55 2.59
CA ILE A 415 6.97 21.92 3.10
C ILE A 415 6.39 21.85 4.52
N TYR A 416 7.06 22.47 5.48
CA TYR A 416 6.62 22.51 6.88
C TYR A 416 7.10 23.78 7.57
N SER A 417 6.48 24.12 8.71
CA SER A 417 6.91 25.25 9.53
C SER A 417 7.81 24.79 10.66
N LYS A 418 8.97 25.44 10.81
CA LYS A 418 9.89 25.28 11.94
C LYS A 418 10.17 26.67 12.50
N GLU A 419 9.85 26.89 13.79
CA GLU A 419 10.07 28.18 14.47
C GLU A 419 9.47 29.39 13.70
N ASP A 420 8.23 29.24 13.22
CA ASP A 420 7.51 30.24 12.40
C ASP A 420 8.17 30.58 11.05
N GLN A 421 9.17 29.81 10.60
CA GLN A 421 9.76 29.88 9.27
C GLN A 421 9.34 28.67 8.43
N GLU A 422 9.11 28.91 7.15
CA GLU A 422 8.81 27.83 6.20
C GLU A 422 10.11 27.16 5.76
N GLU A 423 10.16 25.84 5.94
CA GLU A 423 11.28 24.98 5.62
C GLU A 423 10.87 23.97 4.55
N ILE A 424 11.83 23.63 3.68
CA ILE A 424 11.62 22.68 2.59
C ILE A 424 12.69 21.61 2.62
N ARG A 425 12.26 20.36 2.50
CA ARG A 425 13.12 19.18 2.37
C ARG A 425 12.73 18.40 1.12
N LEU A 426 13.72 17.96 0.36
CA LEU A 426 13.53 16.97 -0.70
C LEU A 426 13.76 15.58 -0.13
N ILE A 427 12.84 14.66 -0.41
CA ILE A 427 12.93 13.27 0.03
C ILE A 427 13.03 12.33 -1.16
N ASP A 428 13.38 11.08 -0.88
CA ASP A 428 13.44 9.98 -1.87
C ASP A 428 14.55 10.10 -2.93
N TRP A 429 15.79 10.13 -2.47
CA TRP A 429 17.00 10.28 -3.29
C TRP A 429 17.47 8.99 -3.99
N GLU A 430 16.58 8.02 -4.21
CA GLU A 430 16.96 6.66 -4.65
C GLU A 430 17.46 6.58 -6.10
N TYR A 431 17.03 7.52 -6.96
CA TYR A 431 17.48 7.62 -8.37
C TYR A 431 18.56 8.69 -8.58
N ALA A 432 18.93 9.42 -7.53
CA ALA A 432 19.80 10.57 -7.65
C ALA A 432 21.18 10.20 -8.20
N GLY A 433 21.73 11.04 -9.07
CA GLY A 433 22.98 10.78 -9.77
C GLY A 433 23.51 12.03 -10.45
N MET A 434 24.69 11.93 -11.05
CA MET A 434 25.26 13.03 -11.82
C MET A 434 24.50 13.23 -13.14
N GLN A 435 23.93 14.43 -13.36
CA GLN A 435 23.27 14.83 -14.61
C GLN A 435 23.19 16.35 -14.78
N ASP A 436 22.73 16.83 -15.93
CA ASP A 436 22.30 18.21 -16.15
C ASP A 436 21.14 18.58 -15.20
N PRO A 437 21.24 19.64 -14.39
CA PRO A 437 20.21 20.03 -13.42
C PRO A 437 18.83 20.32 -14.03
N HIS A 438 18.78 20.56 -15.34
CA HIS A 438 17.53 20.85 -16.03
C HIS A 438 16.63 19.61 -16.19
N VAL A 439 17.17 18.40 -15.98
CA VAL A 439 16.38 17.17 -15.95
C VAL A 439 15.34 17.19 -14.83
N ASP A 440 15.69 17.72 -13.64
CA ASP A 440 14.78 17.75 -12.49
C ASP A 440 13.56 18.65 -12.75
N ILE A 441 13.73 19.72 -13.54
CA ILE A 441 12.62 20.59 -13.97
C ILE A 441 11.68 19.81 -14.91
N ALA A 442 12.25 19.05 -15.86
CA ALA A 442 11.46 18.22 -16.76
C ALA A 442 10.70 17.12 -16.01
N MET A 443 11.32 16.52 -15.00
CA MET A 443 10.72 15.49 -14.15
C MET A 443 9.53 16.05 -13.36
N PHE A 444 9.68 17.24 -12.76
CA PHE A 444 8.57 17.93 -12.10
C PHE A 444 7.38 18.14 -13.05
N CYS A 445 7.66 18.61 -14.27
CA CYS A 445 6.63 18.89 -15.29
C CYS A 445 5.85 17.62 -15.69
N ILE A 446 6.54 16.53 -16.01
CA ILE A 446 5.88 15.32 -16.52
C ILE A 446 5.09 14.57 -15.45
N TYR A 447 5.51 14.65 -14.18
CA TYR A 447 4.75 14.07 -13.06
C TYR A 447 3.54 14.92 -12.67
N SER A 448 3.62 16.24 -12.87
CA SER A 448 2.49 17.15 -12.69
C SER A 448 1.49 17.13 -13.86
N LEU A 449 1.77 16.35 -14.91
CA LEU A 449 0.95 16.23 -16.12
C LEU A 449 0.68 17.57 -16.82
N TYR A 450 1.62 18.51 -16.71
CA TYR A 450 1.44 19.87 -17.16
C TYR A 450 1.21 20.01 -18.67
N ASN A 451 0.40 21.01 -19.02
CA ASN A 451 0.32 21.51 -20.38
C ASN A 451 1.47 22.50 -20.68
N GLN A 452 1.60 22.91 -21.93
CA GLN A 452 2.70 23.78 -22.38
C GLN A 452 2.81 25.10 -21.58
N GLN A 453 1.68 25.75 -21.26
CA GLN A 453 1.70 27.03 -20.52
C GLN A 453 2.22 26.83 -19.08
N GLU A 454 1.87 25.71 -18.46
CA GLU A 454 2.32 25.35 -17.12
C GLU A 454 3.80 24.97 -17.09
N ILE A 455 4.26 24.23 -18.10
CA ILE A 455 5.68 23.93 -18.31
C ILE A 455 6.47 25.23 -18.45
N ASP A 456 6.04 26.13 -19.34
CA ASP A 456 6.75 27.38 -19.58
C ASP A 456 6.86 28.23 -18.32
N ARG A 457 5.78 28.27 -17.54
CA ARG A 457 5.70 28.96 -16.25
C ARG A 457 6.66 28.36 -15.21
N LEU A 458 6.73 27.03 -15.10
CA LEU A 458 7.65 26.39 -14.15
C LEU A 458 9.10 26.67 -14.50
N ILE A 459 9.45 26.57 -15.79
CA ILE A 459 10.77 26.92 -16.31
C ILE A 459 11.09 28.38 -15.93
N ASP A 460 10.19 29.31 -16.17
CA ASP A 460 10.38 30.72 -15.80
C ASP A 460 10.63 30.90 -14.30
N ILE A 461 9.84 30.23 -13.45
CA ILE A 461 10.02 30.30 -12.00
C ILE A 461 11.41 29.80 -11.58
N TYR A 462 11.87 28.67 -12.15
CA TYR A 462 13.19 28.13 -11.85
C TYR A 462 14.33 29.07 -12.27
N PHE A 463 14.22 29.75 -13.42
CA PHE A 463 15.25 30.68 -13.91
C PHE A 463 15.06 32.13 -13.44
N ASP A 464 14.13 32.39 -12.52
CA ASP A 464 13.76 33.75 -12.10
C ASP A 464 13.45 34.67 -13.31
N TYR A 465 12.64 34.12 -14.24
CA TYR A 465 12.19 34.76 -15.48
C TYR A 465 13.30 35.16 -16.45
N ASN A 466 14.47 34.52 -16.36
CA ASN A 466 15.64 34.78 -17.22
C ASN A 466 16.12 33.53 -17.99
N CYS A 467 15.22 32.63 -18.36
CA CYS A 467 15.55 31.44 -19.15
C CYS A 467 15.81 31.81 -20.62
N SER A 468 16.96 31.41 -21.17
CA SER A 468 17.20 31.54 -22.60
C SER A 468 16.34 30.56 -23.41
N GLU A 469 16.11 30.89 -24.68
CA GLU A 469 15.30 30.05 -25.56
C GLU A 469 15.94 28.68 -25.84
N GLU A 470 17.26 28.63 -25.98
CA GLU A 470 18.00 27.37 -26.19
C GLU A 470 17.89 26.44 -24.98
N ILE A 471 18.01 26.99 -23.76
CA ILE A 471 17.85 26.23 -22.53
C ILE A 471 16.41 25.74 -22.36
N ARG A 472 15.42 26.55 -22.73
CA ARG A 472 14.01 26.14 -22.75
C ARG A 472 13.79 24.97 -23.68
N LEU A 473 14.30 25.04 -24.93
CA LEU A 473 14.21 23.94 -25.88
C LEU A 473 14.90 22.68 -25.36
N LYS A 474 16.05 22.81 -24.67
CA LYS A 474 16.74 21.69 -24.02
C LYS A 474 15.86 21.03 -22.95
N ILE A 475 15.16 21.82 -22.13
CA ILE A 475 14.23 21.29 -21.12
C ILE A 475 13.07 20.53 -21.78
N TYR A 476 12.51 21.04 -22.87
CA TYR A 476 11.51 20.29 -23.64
C TYR A 476 12.08 18.98 -24.23
N CYS A 477 13.36 18.95 -24.61
CA CYS A 477 14.01 17.70 -25.04
C CYS A 477 14.08 16.69 -23.88
N TYR A 478 14.37 17.13 -22.66
CA TYR A 478 14.29 16.28 -21.48
C TYR A 478 12.86 15.83 -21.17
N ILE A 479 11.85 16.69 -21.32
CA ILE A 479 10.43 16.30 -21.17
C ILE A 479 10.08 15.15 -22.12
N ALA A 480 10.49 15.23 -23.39
CA ALA A 480 10.23 14.16 -24.35
C ALA A 480 11.02 12.87 -24.00
N SER A 481 12.28 13.01 -23.59
CA SER A 481 13.16 11.87 -23.27
C SER A 481 12.72 11.14 -21.99
N CYS A 482 12.43 11.88 -20.92
CA CYS A 482 11.94 11.34 -19.66
C CYS A 482 10.51 10.77 -19.80
N GLY A 483 9.65 11.39 -20.63
CA GLY A 483 8.35 10.82 -20.98
C GLY A 483 8.48 9.43 -21.59
N LEU A 484 9.45 9.22 -22.49
CA LEU A 484 9.70 7.90 -23.06
C LEU A 484 10.28 6.92 -22.03
N LEU A 485 11.20 7.38 -21.18
CA LEU A 485 11.78 6.57 -20.09
C LEU A 485 10.70 6.03 -19.16
N TRP A 486 9.83 6.90 -18.64
CA TRP A 486 8.80 6.49 -17.70
C TRP A 486 7.64 5.74 -18.36
N SER A 487 7.38 5.97 -19.65
CA SER A 487 6.48 5.12 -20.43
C SER A 487 7.00 3.68 -20.50
N ASN A 488 8.30 3.47 -20.78
CA ASN A 488 8.93 2.15 -20.77
C ASN A 488 8.89 1.51 -19.38
N TRP A 489 9.15 2.27 -18.33
CA TRP A 489 9.01 1.81 -16.95
C TRP A 489 7.57 1.35 -16.63
N CYS A 490 6.56 2.10 -17.09
CA CYS A 490 5.15 1.73 -16.91
C CYS A 490 4.83 0.42 -17.62
N GLU A 491 5.32 0.19 -18.84
CA GLU A 491 5.12 -1.07 -19.55
C GLU A 491 5.75 -2.26 -18.81
N TYR A 492 6.96 -2.09 -18.27
CA TYR A 492 7.59 -3.11 -17.44
C TYR A 492 6.76 -3.42 -16.19
N LYS A 493 6.23 -2.40 -15.50
CA LYS A 493 5.38 -2.61 -14.33
C LYS A 493 4.02 -3.24 -14.66
N HIS A 494 3.45 -2.93 -15.82
CA HIS A 494 2.25 -3.58 -16.31
C HIS A 494 2.45 -5.09 -16.49
N MET A 495 3.62 -5.52 -16.97
CA MET A 495 3.97 -6.95 -17.05
C MET A 495 4.04 -7.64 -15.69
N LEU A 496 4.26 -6.88 -14.60
CA LEU A 496 4.22 -7.37 -13.22
C LEU A 496 2.82 -7.27 -12.59
N GLY A 497 1.79 -6.91 -13.37
CA GLY A 497 0.41 -6.80 -12.92
C GLY A 497 0.04 -5.47 -12.25
N VAL A 498 0.87 -4.42 -12.43
CA VAL A 498 0.60 -3.08 -11.88
C VAL A 498 0.22 -2.11 -13.00
N ASP A 499 -0.98 -1.52 -12.91
CA ASP A 499 -1.49 -0.56 -13.90
C ASP A 499 -1.47 0.89 -13.37
N PHE A 500 -1.08 1.82 -14.24
CA PHE A 500 -1.00 3.27 -13.96
C PHE A 500 -1.98 4.10 -14.80
N GLY A 501 -2.81 3.46 -15.64
CA GLY A 501 -3.89 4.10 -16.38
C GLY A 501 -3.43 5.35 -17.16
N ASP A 502 -4.06 6.49 -16.87
CA ASP A 502 -3.85 7.76 -17.58
C ASP A 502 -2.41 8.28 -17.47
N TYR A 503 -1.70 8.00 -16.37
CA TYR A 503 -0.30 8.42 -16.20
C TYR A 503 0.59 7.79 -17.27
N ALA A 504 0.52 6.46 -17.46
CA ALA A 504 1.34 5.74 -18.42
C ALA A 504 1.15 6.28 -19.84
N LYS A 505 -0.11 6.54 -20.21
CA LYS A 505 -0.45 7.14 -21.50
C LYS A 505 0.11 8.56 -21.64
N LYS A 506 -0.03 9.40 -20.61
CA LYS A 506 0.44 10.78 -20.65
C LYS A 506 1.96 10.89 -20.81
N GLN A 507 2.73 9.98 -20.18
CA GLN A 507 4.18 9.91 -20.37
C GLN A 507 4.56 9.66 -21.83
N TYR A 508 3.88 8.71 -22.48
CA TYR A 508 4.08 8.45 -23.90
C TYR A 508 3.64 9.62 -24.79
N ASP A 509 2.53 10.29 -24.44
CA ASP A 509 2.07 11.47 -25.16
C ASP A 509 3.10 12.62 -25.09
N PHE A 510 3.75 12.84 -23.94
CA PHE A 510 4.87 13.79 -23.83
C PHE A 510 6.02 13.44 -24.77
N ALA A 511 6.43 12.17 -24.82
CA ALA A 511 7.47 11.72 -25.73
C ALA A 511 7.09 11.97 -27.19
N ARG A 512 5.88 11.57 -27.59
CA ARG A 512 5.39 11.65 -28.97
C ARG A 512 5.18 13.10 -29.44
N GLU A 513 4.47 13.90 -28.66
CA GLU A 513 4.10 15.27 -29.05
C GLU A 513 5.34 16.18 -29.09
N TYR A 514 6.14 16.17 -28.02
CA TYR A 514 7.28 17.09 -27.93
C TYR A 514 8.44 16.65 -28.81
N SER A 515 8.75 15.37 -28.98
CA SER A 515 9.82 14.97 -29.90
C SER A 515 9.52 15.36 -31.36
N SER A 516 8.27 15.19 -31.80
CA SER A 516 7.83 15.58 -33.14
C SER A 516 7.87 17.11 -33.34
N TRP A 517 7.37 17.87 -32.37
CA TRP A 517 7.42 19.34 -32.38
C TRP A 517 8.86 19.86 -32.36
N LEU A 518 9.71 19.34 -31.47
CA LEU A 518 11.11 19.76 -31.32
C LEU A 518 11.92 19.51 -32.58
N ILE A 519 11.80 18.35 -33.21
CA ILE A 519 12.52 18.08 -34.48
C ILE A 519 12.13 19.11 -35.55
N THR A 520 10.84 19.46 -35.63
CA THR A 520 10.37 20.48 -36.57
C THR A 520 10.94 21.86 -36.24
N GLU A 521 10.98 22.20 -34.95
CA GLU A 521 11.45 23.50 -34.48
C GLU A 521 12.98 23.65 -34.62
N LEU A 522 13.75 22.62 -34.29
CA LEU A 522 15.20 22.59 -34.44
C LEU A 522 15.62 22.64 -35.92
N ARG A 523 14.87 22.01 -36.83
CA ARG A 523 15.08 22.12 -38.28
C ARG A 523 14.84 23.53 -38.80
N LYS A 524 13.76 24.19 -38.37
CA LYS A 524 13.49 25.59 -38.77
C LYS A 524 14.61 26.54 -38.37
N ARG A 525 15.28 26.23 -37.26
CA ARG A 525 16.41 27.02 -36.73
C ARG A 525 17.76 26.65 -37.35
N GLY A 526 17.80 25.67 -38.26
CA GLY A 526 19.04 25.20 -38.88
C GLY A 526 19.98 24.48 -37.91
N ILE A 527 19.45 23.99 -36.79
CA ILE A 527 20.22 23.29 -35.75
C ILE A 527 20.28 21.79 -36.03
N TYR A 528 19.29 21.26 -36.76
CA TYR A 528 19.13 19.85 -37.08
C TYR A 528 18.88 19.70 -38.59
N GLU A 529 19.53 18.73 -39.26
CA GLU A 529 19.36 18.47 -40.71
C GLU A 529 18.11 17.62 -41.05
#